data_AF-T1XF36-F1
#
_entry.id   AF-T1XF36-F1
#
_cell.length_a   1.000
_cell.length_b   1.000
_cell.length_c   1.000
_cell.angle_alpha   90.00
_cell.angle_beta   90.00
_cell.angle_gamma   90.00
#
_symmetry.space_group_name_H-M   'P 1'
#
loop_
_entity.id
_entity.type
_entity.pdbx_description
1 polymer ?
#
loop_
_entity_poly.entity_id
_entity_poly.type
_entity_poly.pdbx_seq_one_letter_code
_entity_poly.pdbx_strand_id
1 'polypeptide(L)'
;MATNSWPEILSTCDEIEQLLDGAAPVADSARLNRITFLCGHLGTDSYIRQKANRLASRAAIYFSARRHASEQGGAAGVMQEMRYRLLSSIREQADWLARSQS
;
A
#
# COMPACT_ATOMS: atom_id res chain seq x y z
N MET A 1 18.43 -6.67 -8.46
CA MET A 1 17.08 -6.45 -7.91
C MET A 1 16.12 -7.23 -8.79
N ALA A 2 15.36 -8.18 -8.24
CA ALA A 2 14.43 -8.98 -9.02
C ALA A 2 13.27 -8.10 -9.52
N THR A 3 12.96 -8.17 -10.80
CA THR A 3 11.72 -7.66 -11.37
C THR A 3 10.61 -8.63 -10.99
N ASN A 4 9.74 -8.24 -10.08
CA ASN A 4 8.57 -9.05 -9.74
C ASN A 4 7.62 -9.11 -10.94
N SER A 5 7.04 -10.28 -11.14
CA SER A 5 6.02 -10.51 -12.14
C SER A 5 4.70 -9.81 -11.77
N TRP A 6 3.87 -9.51 -12.77
CA TRP A 6 2.57 -8.86 -12.55
C TRP A 6 1.66 -9.63 -11.56
N PRO A 7 1.58 -10.98 -11.61
CA PRO A 7 0.82 -11.74 -10.62
C PRO A 7 1.35 -11.59 -9.18
N GLU A 8 2.67 -11.50 -8.99
CA GLU A 8 3.26 -11.28 -7.66
C GLU A 8 2.92 -9.91 -7.11
N ILE A 9 2.86 -8.88 -7.96
CA ILE A 9 2.43 -7.54 -7.58
C ILE A 9 0.97 -7.56 -7.11
N LEU A 10 0.07 -8.21 -7.86
CA LEU A 10 -1.34 -8.33 -7.48
C LEU A 10 -1.52 -9.10 -6.17
N SER A 11 -0.82 -10.23 -6.00
CA SER A 11 -0.84 -10.99 -4.74
C SER A 11 -0.31 -10.18 -3.57
N THR A 12 0.70 -9.33 -3.78
CA THR A 12 1.22 -8.42 -2.76
C THR A 12 0.17 -7.37 -2.38
N CYS A 13 -0.58 -6.84 -3.35
CA CYS A 13 -1.69 -5.93 -3.07
C CYS A 13 -2.81 -6.60 -2.26
N ASP A 14 -3.16 -7.86 -2.56
CA ASP A 14 -4.16 -8.62 -1.78
C ASP A 14 -3.72 -8.79 -0.33
N GLU A 15 -2.45 -9.10 -0.08
CA GLU A 15 -1.94 -9.24 1.27
C GLU A 15 -1.96 -7.91 2.04
N ILE A 16 -1.57 -6.80 1.40
CA ILE A 16 -1.67 -5.47 2.03
C ILE A 16 -3.13 -5.14 2.36
N GLU A 17 -4.06 -5.45 1.46
CA GLU A 17 -5.48 -5.21 1.68
C GLU A 17 -6.01 -6.00 2.89
N GLN A 18 -5.63 -7.26 3.04
CA GLN A 18 -5.98 -8.08 4.21
C GLN A 18 -5.42 -7.50 5.52
N LEU A 19 -4.20 -6.96 5.49
CA LEU A 19 -3.60 -6.31 6.67
C LEU A 19 -4.31 -5.01 7.07
N LEU A 20 -4.91 -4.32 6.09
CA LEU A 20 -5.68 -3.10 6.31
C LEU A 20 -7.14 -3.38 6.67
N ASP A 21 -7.67 -4.55 6.33
CA ASP A 21 -9.06 -4.88 6.59
C ASP A 21 -9.34 -5.04 8.09
N GLY A 22 -10.36 -4.33 8.57
CA GLY A 22 -10.70 -4.27 10.01
C GLY A 22 -9.60 -3.68 10.92
N ALA A 23 -8.54 -3.09 10.36
CA ALA A 23 -7.46 -2.52 11.16
C ALA A 23 -7.94 -1.31 11.95
N ALA A 24 -7.59 -1.25 13.24
CA ALA A 24 -7.87 -0.09 14.09
C ALA A 24 -6.75 0.96 13.94
N PRO A 25 -7.07 2.27 14.04
CA PRO A 25 -6.08 3.34 13.96
C PRO A 25 -5.32 3.47 15.29
N VAL A 26 -4.50 2.48 15.60
CA VAL A 26 -3.70 2.41 16.84
C VAL A 26 -2.28 1.98 16.50
N ALA A 27 -1.37 2.11 17.48
CA ALA A 27 0.00 1.68 17.31
C ALA A 27 0.08 0.17 17.05
N ASP A 28 0.58 -0.21 15.88
CA ASP A 28 0.76 -1.61 15.47
C ASP A 28 2.02 -1.74 14.60
N SER A 29 3.16 -1.94 15.27
CA SER A 29 4.46 -2.04 14.62
C SER A 29 4.59 -3.31 13.76
N ALA A 30 3.91 -4.39 14.13
CA ALA A 30 3.94 -5.64 13.39
C ALA A 30 3.27 -5.48 12.01
N ARG A 31 2.05 -4.94 11.97
CA ARG A 31 1.37 -4.64 10.71
C ARG A 31 2.13 -3.60 9.89
N LEU A 32 2.61 -2.53 10.50
CA LEU A 32 3.39 -1.50 9.82
C LEU A 32 4.65 -2.08 9.15
N ASN A 33 5.40 -2.90 9.86
CA ASN A 33 6.61 -3.53 9.34
C ASN A 33 6.28 -4.46 8.16
N ARG A 34 5.20 -5.24 8.27
CA ARG A 34 4.77 -6.12 7.17
C ARG A 34 4.35 -5.32 5.93
N ILE A 35 3.52 -4.29 6.10
CA ILE A 35 3.10 -3.42 4.97
C ILE A 35 4.31 -2.75 4.33
N THR A 36 5.25 -2.24 5.14
CA THR A 36 6.47 -1.58 4.62
C THR A 36 7.33 -2.54 3.82
N PHE A 37 7.49 -3.77 4.31
CA PHE A 37 8.18 -4.84 3.59
C PHE A 37 7.50 -5.13 2.25
N LEU A 38 6.18 -5.36 2.25
CA LEU A 38 5.40 -5.63 1.04
C LEU A 38 5.49 -4.47 0.03
N CYS A 39 5.43 -3.22 0.48
CA CYS A 39 5.64 -2.05 -0.37
C CYS A 39 7.02 -2.04 -1.04
N GLY A 40 8.07 -2.46 -0.33
CA GLY A 40 9.41 -2.64 -0.90
C GLY A 40 9.48 -3.75 -1.96
N HIS A 41 8.56 -4.71 -1.90
CA HIS A 41 8.43 -5.82 -2.83
C HIS A 41 7.53 -5.54 -4.05
N LEU A 42 6.90 -4.36 -4.19
CA LEU A 42 6.00 -4.10 -5.34
C LEU A 42 6.73 -3.85 -6.68
N GLY A 43 8.06 -3.94 -6.72
CA GLY A 43 8.85 -3.93 -7.96
C GLY A 43 9.49 -2.58 -8.29
N THR A 44 9.99 -2.46 -9.53
CA THR A 44 10.85 -1.35 -9.97
C THR A 44 10.18 -0.34 -10.89
N ASP A 45 8.94 -0.60 -11.34
CA ASP A 45 8.18 0.39 -12.10
C ASP A 45 8.06 1.69 -11.29
N SER A 46 8.37 2.82 -11.93
CA SER A 46 8.52 4.11 -11.25
C SER A 46 7.21 4.60 -10.65
N TYR A 47 6.09 4.35 -11.34
CA TYR A 47 4.76 4.73 -10.89
C TYR A 47 4.34 3.86 -9.70
N ILE A 48 4.44 2.53 -9.82
CA ILE A 48 4.14 1.59 -8.74
C ILE A 48 4.99 1.91 -7.51
N ARG A 49 6.30 2.12 -7.68
CA ARG A 49 7.20 2.46 -6.59
C ARG A 49 6.82 3.77 -5.90
N GLN A 50 6.42 4.79 -6.66
CA GLN A 50 5.95 6.05 -6.08
C GLN A 50 4.69 5.84 -5.22
N LYS A 51 3.73 5.06 -5.71
CA LYS A 51 2.49 4.75 -4.96
C LYS A 51 2.77 3.89 -3.74
N ALA A 52 3.63 2.88 -3.86
CA ALA A 52 4.04 2.00 -2.76
C ALA A 52 4.74 2.78 -1.63
N ASN A 53 5.65 3.70 -1.97
CA ASN A 53 6.29 4.57 -0.98
C ASN A 53 5.28 5.45 -0.26
N ARG A 54 4.30 6.01 -0.99
CA ARG A 54 3.22 6.79 -0.39
C ARG A 54 2.33 5.93 0.50
N LEU A 55 2.04 4.69 0.10
CA LEU A 55 1.27 3.72 0.89
C LEU A 55 1.98 3.39 2.21
N ALA A 56 3.28 3.11 2.18
CA ALA A 56 4.08 2.89 3.38
C ALA A 56 4.08 4.11 4.32
N SER A 57 4.22 5.32 3.77
CA SER A 57 4.14 6.57 4.54
C SER A 57 2.77 6.76 5.20
N ARG A 58 1.68 6.50 4.47
CA ARG A 58 0.32 6.56 5.03
C ARG A 58 0.08 5.50 6.11
N ALA A 59 0.59 4.27 5.92
CA ALA A 59 0.52 3.22 6.93
C ALA A 59 1.27 3.64 8.22
N ALA A 60 2.44 4.27 8.09
CA ALA A 60 3.20 4.78 9.22
C ALA A 60 2.43 5.86 10.01
N ILE A 61 1.61 6.67 9.33
CA ILE A 61 0.72 7.64 9.99
C ILE A 61 -0.46 6.92 10.67
N TYR A 62 -1.11 6.00 9.97
CA TYR A 62 -2.28 5.28 10.46
C TYR A 62 -1.98 4.48 11.73
N PHE A 63 -0.91 3.68 11.69
CA PHE A 63 -0.46 2.82 12.79
C PHE A 63 0.48 3.52 13.78
N SER A 64 0.46 4.84 13.84
CA SER A 64 1.15 5.60 14.87
C SER A 64 0.23 5.96 16.03
N ALA A 65 0.82 6.26 17.18
CA ALA A 65 0.08 6.89 18.26
C ALA A 65 -0.37 8.30 17.83
N ARG A 66 -1.67 8.44 17.53
CA ARG A 66 -2.39 9.71 17.30
C ARG A 66 -2.01 10.57 16.09
N ARG A 67 -1.00 10.24 15.27
CA ARG A 67 -0.65 11.13 14.12
C ARG A 67 -1.74 11.17 13.05
N HIS A 68 -2.56 10.13 12.92
CA HIS A 68 -3.72 10.15 12.02
C HIS A 68 -4.76 11.21 12.43
N ALA A 69 -4.76 11.70 13.68
CA ALA A 69 -5.71 12.71 14.14
C ALA A 69 -5.44 14.11 13.57
N SER A 70 -4.20 14.39 13.17
CA SER A 70 -3.81 15.66 12.53
C SER A 70 -3.99 15.65 11.00
N GLU A 71 -4.37 14.52 10.41
CA GLU A 71 -4.58 14.39 8.96
C GLU A 71 -5.96 14.90 8.55
N GLN A 72 -6.04 15.49 7.35
CA GLN A 72 -7.33 15.85 6.76
C GLN A 72 -8.19 14.59 6.56
N GLY A 73 -9.38 14.57 7.16
CA GLY A 73 -10.26 13.40 7.16
C GLY A 73 -9.91 12.34 8.22
N GLY A 74 -8.91 12.60 9.07
CA GLY A 74 -8.52 11.73 10.18
C GLY A 74 -8.08 10.33 9.75
N ALA A 75 -8.24 9.37 10.66
CA ALA A 75 -7.97 7.95 10.39
C ALA A 75 -8.75 7.41 9.18
N ALA A 76 -10.02 7.79 9.03
CA ALA A 76 -10.86 7.34 7.92
C ALA A 76 -10.31 7.82 6.56
N GLY A 77 -9.89 9.09 6.47
CA GLY A 77 -9.28 9.63 5.25
C GLY A 77 -7.97 8.94 4.88
N VAL A 78 -7.13 8.65 5.87
CA VAL A 78 -5.87 7.90 5.65
C VAL A 78 -6.16 6.48 5.17
N MET A 79 -7.10 5.77 5.80
CA MET A 79 -7.51 4.42 5.37
C MET A 79 -8.11 4.43 3.95
N GLN A 80 -8.97 5.42 3.64
CA GLN A 80 -9.57 5.56 2.32
C GLN A 80 -8.51 5.76 1.24
N GLU A 81 -7.50 6.59 1.51
CA GLU A 81 -6.40 6.79 0.58
C GLU A 81 -5.57 5.53 0.38
N MET A 82 -5.25 4.80 1.46
CA MET A 82 -4.48 3.56 1.37
C MET A 82 -5.23 2.49 0.55
N ARG A 83 -6.47 2.16 0.92
CA ARG A 83 -7.23 1.05 0.30
C ARG A 83 -7.75 1.40 -1.09
N TYR A 84 -8.39 2.54 -1.26
CA TYR A 84 -9.19 2.80 -2.45
C TYR A 84 -8.51 3.68 -3.49
N ARG A 85 -7.43 4.38 -3.12
CA ARG A 85 -6.66 5.19 -4.08
C ARG A 85 -5.32 4.54 -4.41
N LEU A 86 -4.47 4.34 -3.41
CA LEU A 86 -3.09 3.90 -3.64
C LEU A 86 -3.02 2.45 -4.10
N LEU A 87 -3.67 1.52 -3.38
CA LEU A 87 -3.70 0.11 -3.78
C LEU A 87 -4.39 -0.08 -5.15
N SER A 88 -5.53 0.58 -5.38
CA SER A 88 -6.21 0.54 -6.69
C SER A 88 -5.31 1.02 -7.83
N SER A 89 -4.63 2.15 -7.69
CA SER A 89 -3.71 2.65 -8.72
C SER A 89 -2.53 1.71 -8.99
N ILE A 90 -2.05 0.98 -7.98
CA ILE A 90 -0.98 -0.01 -8.17
C ILE A 90 -1.51 -1.20 -8.97
N ARG A 91 -2.70 -1.71 -8.62
CA ARG A 91 -3.35 -2.81 -9.35
C ARG A 91 -3.62 -2.43 -10.81
N GLU A 92 -4.18 -1.25 -11.05
CA GLU A 92 -4.46 -0.74 -12.40
C GLU A 92 -3.20 -0.64 -13.27
N GLN A 93 -2.10 -0.14 -12.70
CA GLN A 93 -0.82 -0.05 -13.41
C GLN A 93 -0.24 -1.44 -13.69
N ALA A 94 -0.30 -2.37 -12.73
CA ALA A 94 0.18 -3.74 -12.93
C ALA A 94 -0.62 -4.44 -14.05
N ASP A 95 -1.94 -4.29 -14.07
CA ASP A 95 -2.81 -4.83 -15.12
C ASP A 95 -2.54 -4.21 -16.49
N TRP A 96 -2.28 -2.90 -16.55
CA TRP A 96 -1.94 -2.21 -17.79
C TRP A 96 -0.59 -2.67 -18.34
N LEU A 97 0.41 -2.81 -17.46
CA LEU A 97 1.74 -3.31 -17.82
C LEU A 97 1.70 -4.77 -18.29
N ALA A 98 0.88 -5.61 -17.65
CA ALA A 98 0.68 -7.00 -18.07
C ALA A 98 0.10 -7.07 -19.49
N ARG A 99 -0.94 -6.27 -19.77
CA ARG A 99 -1.58 -6.22 -21.10
C ARG A 99 -0.70 -5.62 -22.19
N SER A 100 0.15 -4.66 -21.83
CA SER A 100 1.01 -3.96 -22.80
C SER A 100 2.27 -4.75 -23.18
N GLN A 101 2.60 -5.80 -22.42
CA GLN A 101 3.72 -6.72 -22.68
C GLN A 101 3.26 -8.09 -23.19
N SER A 102 1.94 -8.26 -23.35
CA SER A 102 1.31 -9.42 -24.00
C SER A 102 1.22 -9.19 -25.51
#